data_AF-A0A7K4YY29-F1
#
_entry.id   AF-A0A7K4YY29-F1
#
_cell.length_a   1.000
_cell.length_b   1.000
_cell.length_c   1.000
_cell.angle_alpha   90.00
_cell.angle_beta   90.00
_cell.angle_gamma   90.00
#
_symmetry.space_group_name_H-M   'P 1'
#
loop_
_entity.id
_entity.type
_entity.pdbx_description
1 polymer ?
#
loop_
_entity_poly.entity_id
_entity_poly.type
_entity_poly.pdbx_seq_one_letter_code
_entity_poly.pdbx_strand_id
1 'polypeptide(L)' 'KRIFPCFFFFFLSAYSQDASDTLACRQKGGFCSFVECSAPMVNIGTCRGAKLKCCKW' A
#
# COMPACT_ATOMS: atom_id res chain seq x y z
N LYS A 1 -28.07 23.30 -15.65
CA LYS A 1 -27.69 21.87 -15.79
C LYS A 1 -26.31 21.69 -15.17
N ARG A 2 -26.24 21.56 -13.83
CA ARG A 2 -24.96 21.52 -13.10
C ARG A 2 -24.36 20.13 -13.25
N ILE A 3 -23.46 19.97 -14.22
CA ILE A 3 -22.51 18.85 -14.26
C ILE A 3 -21.55 19.10 -13.10
N PHE A 4 -21.59 18.24 -12.09
CA PHE A 4 -20.57 18.15 -11.03
C PHE A 4 -19.46 17.24 -11.58
N PRO A 5 -18.31 17.77 -12.04
CA PRO A 5 -17.23 16.95 -12.58
C PRO A 5 -16.34 16.38 -11.47
N CYS A 6 -16.83 16.33 -10.21
CA CYS A 6 -16.07 15.78 -9.09
C CYS A 6 -16.16 14.24 -8.99
N PHE A 7 -17.11 13.61 -9.69
CA PHE A 7 -17.35 12.17 -9.52
C PHE A 7 -16.42 11.28 -10.36
N PHE A 8 -15.75 11.84 -11.38
CA PHE A 8 -14.88 11.06 -12.28
C PHE A 8 -13.47 10.81 -11.72
N PHE A 9 -13.06 11.54 -10.68
CA PHE A 9 -11.70 11.48 -10.13
C PHE A 9 -11.48 10.47 -8.99
N PHE A 10 -12.54 9.84 -8.48
CA PHE A 10 -12.43 9.01 -7.26
C PHE A 10 -11.88 7.60 -7.49
N PHE A 11 -12.00 7.04 -8.70
CA PHE A 11 -11.60 5.65 -8.95
C PHE A 11 -10.10 5.46 -9.22
N LEU A 12 -9.34 6.52 -9.50
CA LEU A 12 -7.92 6.40 -9.84
C LEU A 12 -6.98 6.43 -8.63
N SER A 13 -7.45 6.92 -7.47
CA SER A 13 -6.61 7.07 -6.28
C SER A 13 -6.24 5.74 -5.59
N ALA A 14 -7.05 4.69 -5.77
CA ALA A 14 -6.78 3.40 -5.14
C ALA A 14 -5.55 2.69 -5.75
N TYR A 15 -5.26 2.92 -7.04
CA TYR A 15 -4.10 2.33 -7.71
C TYR A 15 -2.80 3.01 -7.27
N SER A 16 -2.78 4.34 -7.16
CA SER A 16 -1.57 5.03 -6.68
C SER A 16 -1.23 4.72 -5.22
N GLN A 17 -2.23 4.41 -4.39
CA GLN A 17 -2.02 3.96 -3.02
C GLN A 17 -1.31 2.59 -2.97
N ASP A 18 -1.59 1.69 -3.92
CA ASP A 18 -0.94 0.38 -3.95
C ASP A 18 0.57 0.47 -4.25
N ALA A 19 0.94 1.35 -5.17
CA ALA A 19 2.33 1.62 -5.50
C ALA A 19 3.03 2.42 -4.38
N SER A 20 2.34 3.38 -3.77
CA SER A 20 2.89 4.22 -2.70
C SER A 20 3.18 3.43 -1.42
N ASP A 21 2.29 2.53 -1.01
CA ASP A 21 2.45 1.67 0.17
C ASP A 21 3.64 0.69 -0.01
N THR A 22 3.74 0.12 -1.22
CA THR A 22 4.86 -0.76 -1.60
C THR A 22 6.19 -0.01 -1.62
N LEU A 23 6.21 1.21 -2.16
CA LEU A 23 7.40 2.06 -2.21
C LEU A 23 7.83 2.51 -0.81
N ALA A 24 6.88 2.88 0.05
CA ALA A 24 7.14 3.26 1.43
C ALA A 24 7.77 2.10 2.23
N CYS A 25 7.24 0.87 2.07
CA CYS A 25 7.81 -0.33 2.66
C CYS A 25 9.27 -0.54 2.23
N ARG A 26 9.53 -0.44 0.92
CA ARG A 26 10.89 -0.52 0.34
C ARG A 26 11.82 0.57 0.88
N GLN A 27 11.34 1.81 0.97
CA GLN A 27 12.12 2.95 1.49
C GLN A 27 12.49 2.78 2.96
N LYS A 28 11.65 2.10 3.75
CA LYS A 28 11.93 1.77 5.15
C LYS A 28 12.93 0.62 5.31
N GLY A 29 13.36 -0.01 4.21
CA GLY A 29 14.22 -1.20 4.21
C GLY A 29 13.46 -2.51 4.46
N GLY A 30 12.14 -2.50 4.32
CA GLY A 30 11.30 -3.69 4.41
C GLY A 30 11.04 -4.34 3.05
N PHE A 31 10.32 -5.46 3.09
CA PHE A 31 9.81 -6.16 1.92
C PHE A 31 8.33 -6.49 2.09
N CYS A 32 7.64 -6.62 0.97
CA CYS A 32 6.22 -6.96 0.96
C CYS A 32 6.06 -8.48 0.89
N SER A 33 5.42 -9.05 1.89
CA SER A 33 5.12 -10.47 2.01
C SER A 33 3.62 -10.73 1.88
N PHE A 34 3.27 -11.85 1.22
CA PHE A 34 1.90 -12.35 1.17
C PHE A 34 1.51 -13.11 2.45
N VAL A 35 2.51 -13.57 3.20
CA VAL A 35 2.34 -14.26 4.48
C VAL A 35 2.66 -13.31 5.63
N GLU A 36 2.22 -13.66 6.84
CA GLU A 36 2.60 -12.91 8.05
C GLU A 36 4.12 -12.84 8.21
N CYS A 37 4.58 -11.72 8.79
CA CYS A 37 5.99 -11.54 9.06
C CYS A 37 6.44 -12.58 10.08
N SER A 38 7.39 -13.43 9.69
CA SER A 38 7.95 -14.45 10.57
C SER A 38 9.08 -13.84 11.39
N ALA A 39 9.14 -14.17 12.69
CA ALA A 39 10.23 -13.72 13.55
C ALA A 39 11.60 -14.11 12.94
N PRO A 40 12.60 -13.21 12.94
CA PRO A 40 12.69 -11.95 13.69
C PRO A 40 12.03 -10.73 13.02
N MET A 41 11.39 -10.89 11.87
CA MET A 41 10.85 -9.78 11.10
C MET A 41 9.53 -9.29 11.68
N VAL A 42 9.43 -7.98 11.89
CA VAL A 42 8.24 -7.31 12.42
C VAL A 42 7.39 -6.72 11.29
N ASN A 43 6.07 -6.74 11.48
CA ASN A 43 5.16 -6.03 10.60
C ASN A 43 5.27 -4.52 10.88
N ILE A 44 5.65 -3.75 9.86
CA ILE A 44 5.77 -2.28 9.96
C ILE A 44 4.69 -1.55 9.17
N GLY A 45 3.77 -2.28 8.55
CA GLY A 45 2.73 -1.73 7.68
C GLY A 45 2.21 -2.75 6.67
N THR A 46 1.64 -2.23 5.58
CA THR A 46 1.11 -3.03 4.49
C THR A 46 1.82 -2.73 3.17
N CYS A 47 1.54 -3.53 2.13
CA CYS A 47 1.82 -3.13 0.76
C CYS A 47 0.61 -3.38 -0.15
N ARG A 48 0.65 -2.78 -1.34
CA ARG A 48 -0.29 -3.02 -2.44
C ARG A 48 -1.76 -2.82 -2.03
N GLY A 49 -2.01 -1.74 -1.28
CA GLY A 49 -3.33 -1.36 -0.80
C GLY A 49 -3.86 -2.33 0.26
N ALA A 50 -3.08 -2.57 1.32
CA ALA A 50 -3.42 -3.48 2.41
C ALA A 50 -3.55 -4.98 2.06
N LYS A 51 -3.18 -5.39 0.84
CA LYS A 51 -3.20 -6.80 0.41
C LYS A 51 -2.01 -7.61 0.89
N LEU A 52 -0.89 -6.94 1.13
CA LEU A 52 0.37 -7.54 1.56
C LEU A 52 0.79 -6.96 2.91
N LYS A 53 1.64 -7.68 3.62
CA LYS A 53 2.27 -7.22 4.86
C LYS A 53 3.66 -6.67 4.55
N CYS A 54 3.97 -5.48 5.04
CA CYS A 54 5.33 -4.96 4.99
C CYS A 54 6.11 -5.51 6.19
N CYS A 55 7.10 -6.35 5.91
CA CYS A 55 7.94 -6.99 6.91
C CYS A 55 9.33 -6.37 6.88
N LYS A 56 9.89 -6.11 8.06
CA LYS A 56 11.24 -5.59 8.21
C LYS A 56 11.96 -6.34 9.34
N TRP A 57 13.25 -6.59 9.16
CA TRP A 57 14.13 -7.07 10.22
C TRP A 57 14.27 -6.04 11.34
#